data_AF-A0A9R0VN28-F1
#
_entry.id   AF-A0A9R0VN28-F1
#
_cell.length_a   1.000
_cell.length_b   1.000
_cell.length_c   1.000
_cell.angle_alpha   90.00
_cell.angle_beta   90.00
_cell.angle_gamma   90.00
#
_symmetry.space_group_name_H-M   'P 1'
#
loop_
_entity.id
_entity.type
_entity.pdbx_description
1 polymer ?
#
loop_
_entity_poly.entity_id
_entity_poly.type
_entity_poly.pdbx_seq_one_letter_code
_entity_poly.pdbx_strand_id
1 'polypeptide(L)'
;MAEHFNRKASLLETVPLGSFNSLFSFTGSWKNDAAATKALAVDGYSVPLYRVKITSDELVLQESVKRAIPYIWDPPALASFIENYGTHIITSVMVGGKDEVYIKQHSSSQLSEMEFRNYVREIGNERFSDVENKSNAPPINYSEKDMTVIFRRRGGCDLVQNSVEWIKTVSSAPDVIGMTFLPIVSLVDDIPGKKHIARAIDLYLTYKPPIEELQYFLDFQVPLVWAPVPLGIAGQNRKEPVCPSLQFSLMGPKLFVSTEQVNLAPLTRPCH
;
A
#
# COMPACT_ATOMS: atom_id res chain seq x y z
N MET A 1 -9.01 -7.74 6.23
CA MET A 1 -9.46 -6.34 6.27
C MET A 1 -9.10 -5.55 5.01
N ALA A 2 -7.87 -5.64 4.49
CA ALA A 2 -7.47 -4.98 3.24
C ALA A 2 -8.47 -5.21 2.09
N GLU A 3 -8.87 -6.47 1.84
CA GLU A 3 -9.90 -6.79 0.84
C GLU A 3 -11.23 -6.06 1.04
N HIS A 4 -11.66 -5.84 2.28
CA HIS A 4 -12.90 -5.10 2.57
C HIS A 4 -12.77 -3.64 2.14
N PHE A 5 -11.61 -3.02 2.42
CA PHE A 5 -11.32 -1.65 1.98
C PHE A 5 -11.20 -1.56 0.45
N ASN A 6 -10.57 -2.54 -0.18
CA ASN A 6 -10.44 -2.60 -1.64
C ASN A 6 -11.82 -2.72 -2.31
N ARG A 7 -12.70 -3.60 -1.80
CA ARG A 7 -14.09 -3.71 -2.29
C ARG A 7 -14.86 -2.40 -2.12
N LYS A 8 -14.70 -1.70 -0.99
CA LYS A 8 -15.28 -0.36 -0.77
C LYS A 8 -14.77 0.67 -1.80
N ALA A 9 -13.56 0.47 -2.31
CA ALA A 9 -12.95 1.27 -3.36
C ALA A 9 -13.19 0.73 -4.79
N SER A 10 -14.10 -0.23 -4.95
CA SER A 10 -14.45 -0.90 -6.22
C SER A 10 -13.31 -1.70 -6.87
N LEU A 11 -12.38 -2.20 -6.06
CA LEU A 11 -11.29 -3.07 -6.51
C LEU A 11 -11.47 -4.50 -5.95
N LEU A 12 -11.16 -5.49 -6.79
CA LEU A 12 -11.23 -6.92 -6.44
C LEU A 12 -9.90 -7.50 -5.96
N GLU A 13 -8.84 -6.67 -5.96
CA GLU A 13 -7.50 -7.06 -5.57
C GLU A 13 -7.41 -7.34 -4.06
N THR A 14 -6.47 -8.20 -3.67
CA THR A 14 -6.21 -8.58 -2.28
C THR A 14 -5.08 -7.75 -1.65
N VAL A 15 -4.26 -7.10 -2.48
CA VAL A 15 -3.12 -6.30 -2.05
C VAL A 15 -3.60 -4.99 -1.40
N PRO A 16 -3.11 -4.62 -0.20
CA PRO A 16 -3.56 -3.41 0.48
C PRO A 16 -3.17 -2.13 -0.28
N LEU A 17 -4.17 -1.28 -0.51
CA LEU A 17 -3.97 0.01 -1.15
C LEU A 17 -3.20 1.00 -0.26
N GLY A 18 -2.62 2.03 -0.89
CA GLY A 18 -1.95 3.11 -0.17
C GLY A 18 -2.86 3.82 0.83
N SER A 19 -4.15 3.98 0.50
CA SER A 19 -5.15 4.55 1.42
C SER A 19 -5.33 3.68 2.67
N PHE A 20 -5.45 2.35 2.52
CA PHE A 20 -5.53 1.42 3.65
C PHE A 20 -4.27 1.51 4.53
N ASN A 21 -3.08 1.52 3.91
CA ASN A 21 -1.83 1.64 4.64
C ASN A 21 -1.75 2.97 5.42
N SER A 22 -2.16 4.07 4.81
CA SER A 22 -2.19 5.40 5.47
C SER A 22 -3.14 5.44 6.67
N LEU A 23 -4.32 4.83 6.54
CA LEU A 23 -5.34 4.81 7.61
C LEU A 23 -4.83 4.06 8.85
N PHE A 24 -4.12 2.97 8.66
CA PHE A 24 -3.51 2.18 9.73
C PHE A 24 -2.05 2.56 10.05
N SER A 25 -1.49 3.60 9.41
CA SER A 25 -0.08 3.99 9.55
C SER A 25 0.88 2.80 9.34
N PHE A 26 0.66 2.03 8.28
CA PHE A 26 1.58 1.01 7.78
C PHE A 26 2.60 1.66 6.84
N THR A 27 3.88 1.34 7.04
CA THR A 27 5.01 1.93 6.31
C THR A 27 5.96 0.88 5.73
N GLY A 28 5.76 -0.40 6.05
CA GLY A 28 6.60 -1.49 5.59
C GLY A 28 6.07 -2.15 4.32
N SER A 29 6.70 -3.27 3.96
CA SER A 29 6.06 -4.20 3.02
C SER A 29 4.83 -4.81 3.67
N TRP A 30 3.75 -4.99 2.90
CA TRP A 30 2.50 -5.48 3.47
C TRP A 30 2.61 -6.85 4.13
N LYS A 31 3.57 -7.70 3.71
CA LYS A 31 3.84 -9.00 4.32
C LYS A 31 4.39 -8.85 5.74
N ASN A 32 5.32 -7.92 5.93
CA ASN A 32 5.90 -7.64 7.25
C ASN A 32 4.85 -6.99 8.16
N ASP A 33 4.10 -6.02 7.63
CA ASP A 33 3.03 -5.35 8.37
C ASP A 33 1.94 -6.34 8.79
N ALA A 34 1.58 -7.29 7.91
CA ALA A 34 0.65 -8.37 8.24
C ALA A 34 1.20 -9.32 9.30
N ALA A 35 2.49 -9.71 9.22
CA ALA A 35 3.12 -10.58 10.22
C ALA A 35 3.23 -9.90 11.61
N ALA A 36 3.41 -8.58 11.64
CA ALA A 36 3.48 -7.79 12.88
C ALA A 36 2.09 -7.46 13.46
N THR A 37 1.01 -7.75 12.75
CA THR A 37 -0.36 -7.38 13.15
C THR A 37 -1.18 -8.62 13.50
N LYS A 38 -1.69 -8.67 14.73
CA LYS A 38 -2.58 -9.74 15.19
C LYS A 38 -4.02 -9.53 14.73
N ALA A 39 -4.53 -8.33 14.94
CA ALA A 39 -5.90 -7.96 14.59
C ALA A 39 -6.00 -6.47 14.26
N LEU A 40 -7.02 -6.14 13.47
CA LEU A 40 -7.35 -4.76 13.11
C LEU A 40 -8.82 -4.51 13.44
N ALA A 41 -9.13 -3.29 13.87
CA ALA A 41 -10.49 -2.83 14.05
C ALA A 41 -10.64 -1.38 13.54
N VAL A 42 -11.85 -1.06 13.15
CA VAL A 42 -12.27 0.29 12.77
C VAL A 42 -13.61 0.54 13.42
N ASP A 43 -13.77 1.72 14.00
CA ASP A 43 -15.05 2.19 14.51
C ASP A 43 -15.22 3.68 14.19
N GLY A 44 -16.46 4.15 14.13
CA GLY A 44 -16.78 5.57 13.97
C GLY A 44 -17.89 5.87 12.97
N TYR A 45 -18.04 7.16 12.68
CA TYR A 45 -19.16 7.68 11.93
C TYR A 45 -18.75 8.23 10.56
N SER A 46 -19.62 8.00 9.59
CA SER A 46 -19.51 8.56 8.25
C SER A 46 -20.84 9.22 7.89
N VAL A 47 -20.78 10.49 7.53
CA VAL A 47 -21.92 11.32 7.10
C VAL A 47 -21.72 11.63 5.61
N PRO A 48 -22.16 10.74 4.70
CA PRO A 48 -22.11 11.02 3.27
C PRO A 48 -23.14 12.08 2.90
N LEU A 49 -22.72 13.13 2.17
CA LEU A 49 -23.64 14.15 1.66
C LEU A 49 -24.00 13.89 0.21
N TYR A 50 -23.00 13.74 -0.65
CA TYR A 50 -23.20 13.46 -2.05
C TYR A 50 -22.02 12.67 -2.64
N ARG A 51 -22.26 12.06 -3.79
CA ARG A 51 -21.25 11.32 -4.55
C ARG A 51 -21.12 11.95 -5.92
N VAL A 52 -19.91 12.37 -6.26
CA VAL A 52 -19.55 12.75 -7.62
C VAL A 52 -19.02 11.51 -8.31
N LYS A 53 -19.61 11.11 -9.43
CA LYS A 53 -19.17 9.95 -10.21
C LYS A 53 -19.03 10.31 -11.67
N ILE A 54 -18.05 9.71 -12.32
CA ILE A 54 -17.96 9.73 -13.77
C ILE A 54 -19.13 8.89 -14.31
N THR A 55 -19.89 9.45 -15.25
CA THR A 55 -21.05 8.78 -15.87
C THR A 55 -20.77 8.24 -17.26
N SER A 56 -19.58 8.49 -17.81
CA SER A 56 -19.19 7.95 -19.11
C SER A 56 -18.92 6.46 -19.00
N ASP A 57 -19.57 5.67 -19.84
CA ASP A 57 -19.31 4.24 -19.97
C ASP A 57 -18.01 3.96 -20.77
N GLU A 58 -17.57 4.93 -21.58
CA GLU A 58 -16.37 4.83 -22.42
C GLU A 58 -15.32 5.84 -21.95
N LEU A 59 -14.52 5.42 -20.95
CA LEU A 59 -13.35 6.20 -20.54
C LEU A 59 -12.18 5.91 -21.48
N VAL A 60 -11.61 6.96 -22.08
CA VAL A 60 -10.46 6.84 -22.98
C VAL A 60 -9.28 7.58 -22.37
N LEU A 61 -8.11 6.94 -22.35
CA LEU A 61 -6.87 7.59 -21.92
C LEU A 61 -6.50 8.72 -22.89
N GLN A 62 -6.02 9.84 -22.35
CA GLN A 62 -5.45 10.88 -23.18
C GLN A 62 -4.24 10.36 -23.95
N GLU A 63 -4.07 10.87 -25.17
CA GLU A 63 -3.02 10.46 -26.09
C GLU A 63 -1.61 10.67 -25.50
N SER A 64 -1.42 11.71 -24.69
CA SER A 64 -0.18 11.96 -23.94
C SER A 64 0.16 10.82 -22.98
N VAL A 65 -0.83 10.28 -22.27
CA VAL A 65 -0.68 9.14 -21.35
C VAL A 65 -0.34 7.88 -22.13
N LYS A 66 -1.02 7.63 -23.25
CA LYS A 66 -0.76 6.47 -24.12
C LYS A 66 0.69 6.47 -24.63
N ARG A 67 1.18 7.62 -25.10
CA ARG A 67 2.56 7.77 -25.60
C ARG A 67 3.64 7.59 -24.52
N ALA A 68 3.30 7.79 -23.25
CA ALA A 68 4.23 7.60 -22.14
C ALA A 68 4.44 6.11 -21.79
N ILE A 69 3.64 5.19 -22.34
CA ILE A 69 3.77 3.76 -22.08
C ILE A 69 4.94 3.21 -22.92
N PRO A 70 6.00 2.66 -22.30
CA PRO A 70 7.12 2.12 -23.04
C PRO A 70 6.73 0.82 -23.78
N TYR A 71 7.23 0.65 -25.00
CA TYR A 71 6.98 -0.54 -25.83
C TYR A 71 7.73 -1.79 -25.36
N ILE A 72 8.81 -1.61 -24.61
CA ILE A 72 9.66 -2.67 -24.06
C ILE A 72 9.72 -2.55 -22.53
N TRP A 73 10.28 -3.55 -21.87
CA TRP A 73 10.62 -3.44 -20.45
C TRP A 73 11.76 -2.43 -20.25
N ASP A 74 11.41 -1.18 -20.02
CA ASP A 74 12.35 -0.08 -19.72
C ASP A 74 12.07 0.44 -18.30
N PRO A 75 12.81 -0.04 -17.28
CA PRO A 75 12.55 0.25 -15.88
C PRO A 75 12.47 1.75 -15.51
N PRO A 76 13.34 2.65 -16.02
CA PRO A 76 13.21 4.07 -15.75
C PRO A 76 11.92 4.67 -16.31
N ALA A 77 11.53 4.31 -17.54
CA ALA A 77 10.29 4.80 -18.15
C ALA A 77 9.03 4.25 -17.45
N LEU A 78 9.07 2.98 -17.04
CA LEU A 78 7.97 2.34 -16.28
C LEU A 78 7.81 2.98 -14.89
N ALA A 79 8.92 3.22 -14.19
CA ALA A 79 8.90 3.91 -12.89
C ALA A 79 8.37 5.34 -13.04
N SER A 80 8.87 6.08 -14.04
CA SER A 80 8.41 7.44 -14.34
C SER A 80 6.92 7.49 -14.74
N PHE A 81 6.42 6.48 -15.46
CA PHE A 81 4.99 6.39 -15.76
C PHE A 81 4.16 6.27 -14.47
N ILE A 82 4.55 5.36 -13.57
CA ILE A 82 3.84 5.12 -12.30
C ILE A 82 3.91 6.37 -11.40
N GLU A 83 5.04 7.06 -11.36
CA GLU A 83 5.21 8.29 -10.61
C GLU A 83 4.31 9.42 -11.15
N ASN A 84 4.29 9.62 -12.47
CA ASN A 84 3.58 10.72 -13.10
C ASN A 84 2.06 10.51 -13.21
N TYR A 85 1.62 9.28 -13.48
CA TYR A 85 0.21 8.97 -13.77
C TYR A 85 -0.46 8.11 -12.70
N GLY A 86 0.30 7.53 -11.78
CA GLY A 86 -0.20 6.59 -10.78
C GLY A 86 -0.57 5.23 -11.35
N THR A 87 -1.33 4.48 -10.57
CA THR A 87 -1.74 3.10 -10.90
C THR A 87 -3.23 2.97 -11.23
N HIS A 88 -4.03 3.93 -10.78
CA HIS A 88 -5.49 3.88 -10.80
C HIS A 88 -6.07 5.25 -11.13
N ILE A 89 -7.23 5.24 -11.78
CA ILE A 89 -8.04 6.42 -12.07
C ILE A 89 -9.18 6.50 -11.06
N ILE A 90 -9.45 7.68 -10.53
CA ILE A 90 -10.59 7.93 -9.64
C ILE A 90 -11.87 7.95 -10.48
N THR A 91 -12.82 7.05 -10.18
CA THR A 91 -14.11 6.95 -10.89
C THR A 91 -15.26 7.61 -10.14
N SER A 92 -15.18 7.65 -8.81
CA SER A 92 -16.12 8.41 -7.99
C SER A 92 -15.46 8.88 -6.70
N VAL A 93 -16.01 9.97 -6.18
CA VAL A 93 -15.61 10.59 -4.92
C VAL A 93 -16.86 10.75 -4.07
N MET A 94 -16.82 10.24 -2.85
CA MET A 94 -17.84 10.45 -1.82
C MET A 94 -17.41 11.64 -0.97
N VAL A 95 -18.27 12.64 -0.88
CA VAL A 95 -18.03 13.90 -0.16
C VAL A 95 -18.97 13.98 1.04
N GLY A 96 -18.44 14.42 2.17
CA GLY A 96 -19.17 14.57 3.41
C GLY A 96 -18.24 14.72 4.61
N GLY A 97 -18.58 14.04 5.70
CA GLY A 97 -17.81 14.06 6.95
C GLY A 97 -17.54 12.66 7.42
N LYS A 98 -16.38 12.44 8.03
CA LYS A 98 -15.97 11.14 8.53
C LYS A 98 -15.12 11.30 9.79
N ASP A 99 -15.50 10.61 10.85
CA ASP A 99 -14.75 10.57 12.09
C ASP A 99 -14.58 9.12 12.54
N GLU A 100 -13.40 8.55 12.28
CA GLU A 100 -13.13 7.13 12.51
C GLU A 100 -11.87 6.94 13.36
N VAL A 101 -11.89 5.89 14.17
CA VAL A 101 -10.74 5.37 14.91
C VAL A 101 -10.30 4.05 14.30
N TYR A 102 -9.00 3.95 14.04
CA TYR A 102 -8.33 2.79 13.49
C TYR A 102 -7.45 2.19 14.56
N ILE A 103 -7.64 0.90 14.85
CA ILE A 103 -6.99 0.23 15.97
C ILE A 103 -6.20 -0.95 15.42
N LYS A 104 -4.92 -0.99 15.77
CA LYS A 104 -4.01 -2.11 15.47
C LYS A 104 -3.68 -2.85 16.75
N GLN A 105 -3.90 -4.14 16.76
CA GLN A 105 -3.35 -5.04 17.76
C GLN A 105 -2.05 -5.63 17.22
N HIS A 106 -0.93 -5.39 17.89
CA HIS A 106 0.36 -5.95 17.49
C HIS A 106 0.44 -7.45 17.80
N SER A 107 1.27 -8.18 17.06
CA SER A 107 1.47 -9.62 17.23
C SER A 107 2.01 -10.01 18.62
N SER A 108 2.69 -9.09 19.31
CA SER A 108 3.16 -9.27 20.69
C SER A 108 2.06 -9.18 21.75
N SER A 109 0.90 -8.63 21.41
CA SER A 109 -0.20 -8.41 22.35
C SER A 109 -0.75 -9.71 22.89
N GLN A 110 -0.81 -9.80 24.22
CA GLN A 110 -1.34 -10.95 24.96
C GLN A 110 -2.88 -10.97 25.03
N LEU A 111 -3.55 -9.92 24.55
CA LEU A 111 -5.01 -9.85 24.59
C LEU A 111 -5.65 -10.93 23.71
N SER A 112 -6.68 -11.56 24.25
CA SER A 112 -7.61 -12.40 23.50
C SER A 112 -8.45 -11.56 22.53
N GLU A 113 -9.10 -12.22 21.57
CA GLU A 113 -10.00 -11.54 20.64
C GLU A 113 -11.17 -10.86 21.37
N MET A 114 -11.69 -11.47 22.43
CA MET A 114 -12.80 -10.93 23.22
C MET A 114 -12.39 -9.65 23.96
N GLU A 115 -11.23 -9.67 24.61
CA GLU A 115 -10.69 -8.48 25.29
C GLU A 115 -10.40 -7.36 24.29
N PHE A 116 -9.78 -7.69 23.15
CA PHE A 116 -9.53 -6.72 22.09
C PHE A 116 -10.82 -6.05 21.60
N ARG A 117 -11.88 -6.85 21.35
CA ARG A 117 -13.19 -6.32 20.95
C ARG A 117 -13.82 -5.44 22.04
N ASN A 118 -13.63 -5.74 23.32
CA ASN A 118 -14.11 -4.90 24.41
C ASN A 118 -13.35 -3.56 24.45
N TYR A 119 -12.03 -3.56 24.32
CA TYR A 119 -11.25 -2.32 24.22
C TYR A 119 -11.66 -1.47 23.01
N VAL A 120 -11.88 -2.09 21.85
CA VAL A 120 -12.37 -1.37 20.66
C VAL A 120 -13.70 -0.66 20.96
N ARG A 121 -14.63 -1.34 21.64
CA ARG A 121 -15.92 -0.75 22.05
C ARG A 121 -15.74 0.38 23.06
N GLU A 122 -14.85 0.23 24.03
CA GLU A 122 -14.55 1.27 25.02
C GLU A 122 -13.96 2.52 24.37
N ILE A 123 -12.99 2.36 23.45
CA ILE A 123 -12.41 3.46 22.67
C ILE A 123 -13.50 4.17 21.85
N GLY A 124 -14.36 3.39 21.19
CA GLY A 124 -15.50 3.92 20.45
C GLY A 124 -16.41 4.75 21.36
N ASN A 125 -16.83 4.19 22.50
CA ASN A 125 -17.67 4.88 23.47
C ASN A 125 -17.00 6.16 23.99
N GLU A 126 -15.72 6.12 24.37
CA GLU A 126 -15.01 7.30 24.86
C GLU A 126 -15.02 8.45 23.84
N ARG A 127 -14.86 8.10 22.56
CA ARG A 127 -14.79 9.06 21.46
C ARG A 127 -16.16 9.57 21.00
N PHE A 128 -17.14 8.68 20.93
CA PHE A 128 -18.37 8.88 20.17
C PHE A 128 -19.62 9.03 21.03
N SER A 129 -19.57 8.70 22.32
CA SER A 129 -20.71 8.88 23.24
C SER A 129 -20.84 10.33 23.71
N ASP A 130 -22.08 10.73 24.01
CA ASP A 130 -22.37 12.05 24.55
C ASP A 130 -21.78 12.23 25.95
N VAL A 131 -21.33 13.46 26.23
CA VAL A 131 -20.57 13.85 27.44
C VAL A 131 -21.31 13.48 28.73
N GLU A 132 -22.64 13.37 28.70
CA GLU A 132 -23.47 12.99 29.85
C GLU A 132 -23.25 11.53 30.34
N ASN A 133 -22.68 10.66 29.51
CA ASN A 133 -22.42 9.24 29.84
C ASN A 133 -20.94 8.88 29.93
N LYS A 134 -20.03 9.87 30.03
CA LYS A 134 -18.61 9.56 30.24
C LYS A 134 -18.43 8.88 31.59
N SER A 135 -18.13 7.58 31.56
CA SER A 135 -17.72 6.86 32.75
C SER A 135 -16.47 7.54 33.31
N ASN A 136 -16.41 7.73 34.63
CA ASN A 136 -15.21 8.21 35.35
C ASN A 136 -14.07 7.18 35.33
N ALA A 137 -14.03 6.31 34.32
CA ALA A 137 -12.99 5.30 34.18
C ALA A 137 -11.65 5.99 33.91
N PRO A 138 -10.56 5.52 34.53
CA PRO A 138 -9.25 6.06 34.24
C PRO A 138 -8.93 5.91 32.74
N PRO A 139 -8.23 6.88 32.13
CA PRO A 139 -7.84 6.81 30.74
C PRO A 139 -7.06 5.52 30.50
N ILE A 140 -7.54 4.70 29.55
CA ILE A 140 -6.94 3.41 29.28
C ILE A 140 -5.57 3.64 28.64
N ASN A 141 -4.51 3.16 29.27
CA ASN A 141 -3.19 3.17 28.66
C ASN A 141 -3.09 2.08 27.59
N TYR A 142 -3.52 2.41 26.37
CA TYR A 142 -3.51 1.47 25.24
C TYR A 142 -2.09 0.99 24.86
N SER A 143 -1.05 1.77 25.20
CA SER A 143 0.34 1.42 24.88
C SER A 143 0.86 0.23 25.68
N GLU A 144 0.40 0.04 26.92
CA GLU A 144 0.73 -1.13 27.75
C GLU A 144 0.10 -2.43 27.23
N LYS A 145 -0.87 -2.33 26.32
CA LYS A 145 -1.60 -3.46 25.76
C LYS A 145 -1.07 -3.90 24.38
N ASP A 146 0.05 -3.32 23.94
CA ASP A 146 0.60 -3.49 22.59
C ASP A 146 -0.46 -3.21 21.51
N MET A 147 -1.17 -2.09 21.66
CA MET A 147 -2.12 -1.59 20.68
C MET A 147 -1.73 -0.20 20.19
N THR A 148 -2.08 0.11 18.94
CA THR A 148 -1.97 1.45 18.39
C THR A 148 -3.35 1.95 17.99
N VAL A 149 -3.74 3.09 18.55
CA VAL A 149 -5.02 3.76 18.28
C VAL A 149 -4.74 5.01 17.43
N ILE A 150 -5.42 5.12 16.29
CA ILE A 150 -5.19 6.18 15.31
C ILE A 150 -6.52 6.85 15.01
N PHE A 151 -6.63 8.12 15.38
CA PHE A 151 -7.81 8.93 15.10
C PHE A 151 -7.68 9.62 13.73
N ARG A 152 -8.67 9.44 12.87
CA ARG A 152 -8.74 10.06 11.54
C ARG A 152 -10.09 10.74 11.38
N ARG A 153 -10.08 12.08 11.37
CA ARG A 153 -11.25 12.92 11.07
C ARG A 153 -11.07 13.65 9.74
N ARG A 154 -12.14 13.79 8.96
CA ARG A 154 -12.22 14.54 7.71
C ARG A 154 -13.59 15.19 7.56
N GLY A 155 -13.62 16.43 7.09
CA GLY A 155 -14.85 17.20 6.93
C GLY A 155 -15.46 17.64 8.27
N GLY A 156 -16.30 18.66 8.23
CA GLY A 156 -16.79 19.39 9.39
C GLY A 156 -15.72 20.27 10.04
N CYS A 157 -16.04 20.79 11.22
CA CYS A 157 -15.15 21.67 11.99
C CYS A 157 -14.31 20.85 12.98
N ASP A 158 -12.99 20.83 12.78
CA ASP A 158 -12.05 20.07 13.63
C ASP A 158 -12.00 20.54 15.09
N LEU A 159 -12.45 21.77 15.38
CA LEU A 159 -12.49 22.32 16.74
C LEU A 159 -13.62 21.70 17.59
N VAL A 160 -14.64 21.10 16.97
CA VAL A 160 -15.79 20.54 17.67
C VAL A 160 -15.48 19.13 18.15
N GLN A 161 -15.24 18.95 19.45
CA GLN A 161 -14.85 17.64 19.99
C GLN A 161 -16.00 16.63 20.06
N ASN A 162 -17.20 17.07 20.47
CA ASN A 162 -18.38 16.21 20.55
C ASN A 162 -18.80 15.75 19.14
N SER A 163 -18.95 14.44 18.95
CA SER A 163 -19.27 13.85 17.65
C SER A 163 -20.65 14.25 17.13
N VAL A 164 -21.66 14.38 18.00
CA VAL A 164 -23.04 14.76 17.62
C VAL A 164 -23.09 16.20 17.11
N GLU A 165 -22.41 17.13 17.79
CA GLU A 165 -22.29 18.52 17.33
C GLU A 165 -21.42 18.61 16.07
N TRP A 166 -20.34 17.83 15.98
CA TRP A 166 -19.48 17.81 14.80
C TRP A 166 -20.25 17.39 13.54
N ILE A 167 -21.13 16.39 13.62
CA ILE A 167 -21.98 15.96 12.50
C ILE A 167 -22.77 17.14 11.88
N LYS A 168 -23.28 18.06 12.70
CA LYS A 168 -24.04 19.23 12.24
C LYS A 168 -23.18 20.18 11.39
N THR A 169 -21.87 20.21 11.63
CA THR A 169 -20.92 21.06 10.89
C THR A 169 -20.48 20.47 9.55
N VAL A 170 -20.75 19.19 9.29
CA VAL A 170 -20.32 18.51 8.06
C VAL A 170 -20.89 19.16 6.82
N SER A 171 -22.14 19.62 6.88
CA SER A 171 -22.81 20.25 5.73
C SER A 171 -22.17 21.58 5.32
N SER A 172 -21.56 22.32 6.25
CA SER A 172 -20.92 23.61 5.97
C SER A 172 -19.46 23.49 5.52
N ALA A 173 -18.79 22.39 5.85
CA ALA A 173 -17.38 22.17 5.50
C ALA A 173 -17.10 20.69 5.13
N PRO A 174 -17.70 20.13 4.07
CA PRO A 174 -17.48 18.73 3.72
C PRO A 174 -16.11 18.50 3.08
N ASP A 175 -15.57 17.29 3.24
CA ASP A 175 -14.33 16.81 2.62
C ASP A 175 -14.56 15.47 1.91
N VAL A 176 -13.56 15.00 1.18
CA VAL A 176 -13.54 13.67 0.57
C VAL A 176 -13.40 12.60 1.65
N ILE A 177 -14.40 11.73 1.75
CA ILE A 177 -14.49 10.65 2.75
C ILE A 177 -14.35 9.25 2.15
N GLY A 178 -14.37 9.14 0.82
CA GLY A 178 -14.15 7.89 0.10
C GLY A 178 -13.94 8.11 -1.40
N MET A 179 -13.25 7.18 -2.04
CA MET A 179 -13.02 7.17 -3.48
C MET A 179 -13.21 5.76 -4.04
N THR A 180 -13.62 5.66 -5.29
CA THR A 180 -13.58 4.40 -6.07
C THR A 180 -12.61 4.53 -7.22
N PHE A 181 -12.04 3.41 -7.63
CA PHE A 181 -10.93 3.40 -8.58
C PHE A 181 -11.17 2.43 -9.74
N LEU A 182 -10.45 2.67 -10.84
CA LEU A 182 -10.31 1.77 -11.96
C LEU A 182 -8.81 1.63 -12.31
N PRO A 183 -8.25 0.42 -12.47
CA PRO A 183 -6.84 0.27 -12.85
C PRO A 183 -6.56 0.96 -14.18
N ILE A 184 -5.53 1.81 -14.25
CA ILE A 184 -5.23 2.58 -15.49
C ILE A 184 -4.99 1.66 -16.70
N VAL A 185 -4.40 0.49 -16.44
CA VAL A 185 -4.12 -0.58 -17.42
C VAL A 185 -5.38 -1.12 -18.09
N SER A 186 -6.54 -1.05 -17.43
CA SER A 186 -7.81 -1.49 -18.01
C SER A 186 -8.25 -0.62 -19.20
N LEU A 187 -7.81 0.64 -19.24
CA LEU A 187 -8.09 1.60 -20.31
C LEU A 187 -6.97 1.68 -21.37
N VAL A 188 -5.90 0.92 -21.21
CA VAL A 188 -4.82 0.85 -22.20
C VAL A 188 -5.25 -0.08 -23.34
N ASP A 189 -5.12 0.40 -24.57
CA ASP A 189 -5.38 -0.39 -25.79
C ASP A 189 -4.48 -1.64 -25.84
N ASP A 190 -4.79 -2.61 -26.70
CA ASP A 190 -3.99 -3.83 -26.83
C ASP A 190 -2.67 -3.56 -27.59
N ILE A 191 -1.75 -2.89 -26.91
CA ILE A 191 -0.40 -2.58 -27.38
C ILE A 191 0.65 -3.44 -26.65
N PRO A 192 1.82 -3.73 -27.27
CA PRO A 192 2.87 -4.51 -26.62
C PRO A 192 3.27 -4.00 -25.22
N GLY A 193 3.33 -2.67 -25.06
CA GLY A 193 3.66 -2.01 -23.80
C GLY A 193 2.67 -2.27 -22.65
N LYS A 194 1.42 -2.64 -22.95
CA LYS A 194 0.37 -2.90 -21.93
C LYS A 194 0.80 -3.97 -20.94
N LYS A 195 1.42 -5.05 -21.41
CA LYS A 195 1.89 -6.15 -20.55
C LYS A 195 3.02 -5.71 -19.63
N HIS A 196 3.91 -4.85 -20.12
CA HIS A 196 5.02 -4.31 -19.32
C HIS A 196 4.51 -3.39 -18.23
N ILE A 197 3.63 -2.44 -18.56
CA ILE A 197 3.07 -1.54 -17.54
C ILE A 197 2.17 -2.27 -16.54
N ALA A 198 1.37 -3.25 -16.99
CA ALA A 198 0.58 -4.11 -16.11
C ALA A 198 1.47 -4.81 -15.08
N ARG A 199 2.58 -5.40 -15.55
CA ARG A 199 3.52 -6.11 -14.69
C ARG A 199 4.26 -5.16 -13.74
N ALA A 200 4.68 -3.98 -14.21
CA ALA A 200 5.34 -2.99 -13.36
C ALA A 200 4.41 -2.47 -12.25
N ILE A 201 3.14 -2.22 -12.57
CA ILE A 201 2.13 -1.79 -11.59
C ILE A 201 1.85 -2.91 -10.58
N ASP A 202 1.67 -4.16 -11.03
CA ASP A 202 1.48 -5.32 -10.15
C ASP A 202 2.63 -5.48 -9.14
N LEU A 203 3.87 -5.36 -9.64
CA LEU A 203 5.07 -5.36 -8.81
C LEU A 203 5.10 -4.18 -7.84
N TYR A 204 4.80 -2.97 -8.30
CA TYR A 204 4.75 -1.79 -7.44
C TYR A 204 3.69 -1.91 -6.35
N LEU A 205 2.47 -2.38 -6.67
CA LEU A 205 1.41 -2.56 -5.69
C LEU A 205 1.76 -3.67 -4.69
N THR A 206 2.32 -4.78 -5.18
CA THR A 206 2.68 -5.94 -4.36
C THR A 206 3.82 -5.66 -3.40
N TYR A 207 4.84 -4.90 -3.79
CA TYR A 207 6.04 -4.70 -2.98
C TYR A 207 6.12 -3.30 -2.36
N LYS A 208 5.45 -2.30 -2.97
CA LYS A 208 5.49 -0.87 -2.58
C LYS A 208 6.89 -0.38 -2.20
N PRO A 209 7.91 -0.54 -3.07
CA PRO A 209 9.19 0.11 -2.83
C PRO A 209 9.00 1.64 -2.79
N PRO A 210 9.93 2.39 -2.15
CA PRO A 210 10.00 3.84 -2.31
C PRO A 210 9.99 4.22 -3.79
N ILE A 211 9.29 5.31 -4.15
CA ILE A 211 9.08 5.66 -5.57
C ILE A 211 10.41 5.98 -6.26
N GLU A 212 11.36 6.52 -5.50
CA GLU A 212 12.72 6.86 -5.91
C GLU A 212 13.55 5.61 -6.25
N GLU A 213 13.22 4.47 -5.65
CA GLU A 213 13.91 3.19 -5.84
C GLU A 213 13.22 2.27 -6.87
N LEU A 214 12.03 2.64 -7.34
CA LEU A 214 11.21 1.80 -8.20
C LEU A 214 11.93 1.40 -9.49
N GLN A 215 12.70 2.31 -10.10
CA GLN A 215 13.47 1.98 -11.31
C GLN A 215 14.45 0.82 -11.04
N TYR A 216 15.20 0.87 -9.94
CA TYR A 216 16.19 -0.15 -9.60
C TYR A 216 15.48 -1.45 -9.24
N PHE A 217 14.37 -1.35 -8.50
CA PHE A 217 13.55 -2.51 -8.19
C PHE A 217 13.10 -3.24 -9.44
N LEU A 218 12.66 -2.51 -10.49
CA LEU A 218 12.22 -3.06 -11.76
C LEU A 218 13.37 -3.58 -12.64
N ASP A 219 14.57 -3.00 -12.54
CA ASP A 219 15.78 -3.48 -13.23
C ASP A 219 16.13 -4.93 -12.84
N PHE A 220 15.89 -5.32 -11.58
CA PHE A 220 16.19 -6.67 -11.11
C PHE A 220 15.07 -7.69 -11.35
N GLN A 221 13.96 -7.30 -12.00
CA GLN A 221 12.83 -8.21 -12.31
C GLN A 221 13.02 -9.01 -13.61
N VAL A 222 14.27 -9.19 -14.06
CA VAL A 222 14.60 -9.96 -15.26
C VAL A 222 14.37 -11.46 -14.99
N PRO A 223 13.82 -12.23 -15.94
CA PRO A 223 13.73 -13.67 -15.82
C PRO A 223 15.10 -14.28 -15.46
N LEU A 224 15.12 -15.14 -14.43
CA LEU A 224 16.27 -15.97 -14.11
C LEU A 224 16.55 -16.90 -15.28
N VAL A 225 17.59 -16.58 -16.07
CA VAL A 225 18.10 -17.46 -17.12
C VAL A 225 19.26 -18.25 -16.55
N TRP A 226 19.12 -19.56 -16.49
CA TRP A 226 20.21 -20.47 -16.13
C TRP A 226 21.22 -20.54 -17.27
N ALA A 227 22.51 -20.48 -16.93
CA ALA A 227 23.56 -20.75 -17.90
C ALA A 227 23.70 -22.27 -18.13
N PRO A 228 24.01 -22.71 -19.37
CA PRO A 228 24.20 -21.89 -20.57
C PRO A 228 22.86 -21.48 -21.22
N VAL A 229 22.81 -20.26 -21.77
CA VAL A 229 21.62 -19.73 -22.46
C VAL A 229 21.37 -20.56 -23.73
N PRO A 230 20.21 -21.22 -23.89
CA PRO A 230 19.92 -21.97 -25.11
C PRO A 230 19.94 -21.05 -26.34
N LEU A 231 20.64 -21.45 -27.41
CA LEU A 231 20.60 -20.73 -28.69
C LEU A 231 19.15 -20.75 -29.22
N GLY A 232 18.55 -19.57 -29.42
CA GLY A 232 17.24 -19.43 -30.05
C GLY A 232 16.29 -18.41 -29.40
N ILE A 233 16.61 -17.83 -28.24
CA ILE A 233 15.81 -16.75 -27.65
C ILE A 233 16.21 -15.41 -28.30
N ALA A 234 15.69 -15.18 -29.51
CA ALA A 234 15.75 -13.87 -30.14
C ALA A 234 14.83 -12.90 -29.38
N GLY A 235 15.41 -11.92 -28.66
CA GLY A 235 14.63 -10.80 -28.12
C GLY A 235 15.14 -10.13 -26.85
N GLN A 236 16.11 -10.69 -26.12
CA GLN A 236 16.65 -10.02 -24.94
C GLN A 236 18.02 -9.41 -25.24
N ASN A 237 18.00 -8.26 -25.91
CA ASN A 237 19.13 -7.33 -25.85
C ASN A 237 19.24 -6.87 -24.39
N ARG A 238 20.09 -7.54 -23.58
CA ARG A 238 20.53 -6.98 -22.32
C ARG A 238 21.14 -5.62 -22.63
N LYS A 239 20.59 -4.52 -22.09
CA LYS A 239 21.43 -3.35 -21.82
C LYS A 239 22.50 -3.87 -20.86
N GLU A 240 23.77 -3.73 -21.21
CA GLU A 240 24.86 -4.04 -20.27
C GLU A 240 24.57 -3.31 -18.95
N PRO A 241 24.71 -3.97 -17.79
CA PRO A 241 24.54 -3.28 -16.52
C PRO A 241 25.45 -2.04 -16.53
N VAL A 242 24.85 -0.87 -16.38
CA VAL A 242 25.53 0.45 -16.44
C VAL A 242 26.59 0.58 -15.33
N CYS A 243 26.63 -0.36 -14.38
CA CYS A 243 27.64 -0.46 -13.35
C CYS A 243 28.30 -1.85 -13.36
N PRO A 244 29.51 -2.02 -13.93
CA PRO A 244 30.27 -3.28 -13.82
C PRO A 244 30.84 -3.50 -12.41
N SER A 245 30.65 -2.55 -11.48
CA SER A 245 31.12 -2.65 -10.10
C SER A 245 30.09 -2.06 -9.13
N LEU A 246 29.83 -2.76 -8.02
CA LEU A 246 29.09 -2.21 -6.89
C LEU A 246 30.01 -1.27 -6.12
N GLN A 247 29.72 0.03 -6.12
CA GLN A 247 30.37 0.97 -5.20
C GLN A 247 29.59 1.00 -3.89
N PHE A 248 30.16 0.45 -2.82
CA PHE A 248 29.62 0.58 -1.48
C PHE A 248 30.17 1.85 -0.83
N SER A 249 29.29 2.70 -0.29
CA SER A 249 29.69 3.71 0.70
C SER A 249 29.62 3.09 2.09
N LEU A 250 30.78 2.90 2.72
CA LEU A 250 30.91 2.34 4.07
C LEU A 250 30.48 3.38 5.12
N MET A 251 29.17 3.55 5.34
CA MET A 251 28.63 4.39 6.42
C MET A 251 28.24 3.57 7.66
N GLY A 252 29.14 2.72 8.16
CA GLY A 252 28.92 1.92 9.37
C GLY A 252 29.98 0.83 9.58
N PRO A 253 30.06 0.19 10.76
CA PRO A 253 31.15 -0.71 11.10
C PRO A 253 31.16 -1.96 10.20
N LYS A 254 32.09 -1.93 9.24
CA LYS A 254 32.79 -3.02 8.51
C LYS A 254 31.98 -4.30 8.26
N LEU A 255 31.38 -4.37 7.06
CA LEU A 255 31.07 -5.63 6.41
C LEU A 255 32.40 -6.38 6.16
N PHE A 256 32.63 -7.50 6.84
CA PHE A 256 33.78 -8.37 6.56
C PHE A 256 33.43 -9.26 5.37
N VAL A 257 33.85 -8.85 4.18
CA VAL A 257 33.82 -9.71 2.99
C VAL A 257 35.07 -10.56 3.02
N SER A 258 34.94 -11.87 3.25
CA SER A 258 36.05 -12.80 3.10
C SER A 258 36.43 -12.89 1.62
N THR A 259 37.67 -12.57 1.30
CA THR A 259 38.25 -12.75 -0.04
C THR A 259 38.90 -14.12 -0.22
N GLU A 260 38.76 -15.03 0.75
CA GLU A 260 39.26 -16.39 0.59
C GLU A 260 38.49 -17.09 -0.53
N GLN A 261 39.23 -17.54 -1.54
CA GLN A 261 38.71 -18.43 -2.56
C GLN A 261 38.25 -19.71 -1.87
N VAL A 262 36.94 -19.97 -1.88
CA VAL A 262 36.38 -21.25 -1.45
C VAL A 262 36.80 -22.30 -2.47
N ASN A 263 37.91 -22.98 -2.20
CA ASN A 263 38.33 -24.14 -2.98
C ASN A 263 37.38 -25.31 -2.65
N LEU A 264 36.44 -25.57 -3.53
CA LEU A 264 35.65 -26.80 -3.50
C LEU A 264 36.58 -27.97 -3.87
N ALA A 265 37.10 -28.66 -2.85
CA ALA A 265 37.82 -29.91 -3.08
C ALA A 265 36.87 -30.95 -3.71
N PRO A 266 37.28 -31.68 -4.76
CA PRO A 266 36.48 -32.77 -5.30
C PRO A 266 36.34 -33.86 -4.24
N LEU A 267 35.10 -34.22 -3.89
CA LEU A 267 34.80 -35.43 -3.16
C LEU A 267 35.21 -36.63 -4.04
N THR A 268 36.41 -37.18 -3.81
CA THR A 268 36.77 -38.49 -4.30
C THR A 268 35.87 -39.52 -3.60
N ARG A 269 34.92 -40.08 -4.35
CA ARG A 269 34.19 -41.27 -3.92
C ARG A 269 35.19 -42.43 -3.82
N PRO A 270 35.30 -43.12 -2.67
CA PRO A 270 35.97 -44.41 -2.66
C PRO A 270 35.08 -45.42 -3.38
N CYS A 271 35.61 -46.04 -4.43
CA CYS A 271 35.00 -47.23 -5.03
C CYS A 271 35.14 -48.39 -4.04
N HIS A 272 34.02 -49.05 -3.75
CA HIS A 272 33.96 -50.46 -3.37
C HIS A 272 32.97 -51.15 -4.31
#